data_AF-A0A1G0QLL6-F1
#
_entry.id   AF-A0A1G0QLL6-F1
#
_cell.length_a   1.000
_cell.length_b   1.000
_cell.length_c   1.000
_cell.angle_alpha   90.00
_cell.angle_beta   90.00
_cell.angle_gamma   90.00
#
_symmetry.space_group_name_H-M   'P 1'
#
loop_
_entity.id
_entity.type
_entity.pdbx_description
1 polymer ?
#
loop_
_entity_poly.entity_id
_entity_poly.type
_entity_poly.pdbx_seq_one_letter_code
_entity_poly.pdbx_strand_id
1 'polypeptide(L)'
;MIELRFQRPTEIYADNAFSGKKYKFPYTIKYITSGPKLDNEIQYKIIMSISDDLLGRWNYQNEDDLFKVFFWFASELIQNKLIEGTLNEAENLKLQTNTKNTEIIYDPKKIDDFIDKVYSLDLDELKRDKNKIKMGFQLPN
;
A
#
# COMPACT_ATOMS: atom_id res chain seq x y z
N MET A 1 5.71 8.54 16.57
CA MET A 1 4.74 7.54 16.06
C MET A 1 3.95 8.15 14.92
N ILE A 2 3.58 7.35 13.93
CA ILE A 2 2.74 7.75 12.79
C ILE A 2 1.47 6.93 12.83
N GLU A 3 0.32 7.54 12.58
CA GLU A 3 -0.90 6.81 12.21
C GLU A 3 -1.13 6.88 10.70
N LEU A 4 -1.43 5.73 10.10
CA LEU A 4 -1.89 5.61 8.72
C LEU A 4 -3.36 5.20 8.70
N ARG A 5 -4.13 5.83 7.81
CA ARG A 5 -5.52 5.43 7.52
C ARG A 5 -5.70 5.32 6.03
N PHE A 6 -6.21 4.18 5.59
CA PHE A 6 -6.41 3.88 4.18
C PHE A 6 -7.90 3.99 3.84
N GLN A 7 -8.20 4.61 2.71
CA GLN A 7 -9.56 4.71 2.19
C GLN A 7 -9.78 3.70 1.06
N ARG A 8 -11.03 3.38 0.75
CA ARG A 8 -11.37 2.48 -0.35
C ARG A 8 -10.77 3.02 -1.68
N PRO A 9 -10.04 2.19 -2.45
CA PRO A 9 -9.57 2.57 -3.77
C PRO A 9 -10.74 2.86 -4.73
N THR A 10 -10.53 3.80 -5.65
CA THR A 10 -11.49 4.10 -6.72
C THR A 10 -10.82 3.92 -8.08
N GLU A 11 -11.46 3.20 -9.00
CA GLU A 11 -10.99 3.12 -10.38
C GLU A 11 -10.98 4.52 -11.01
N ILE A 12 -9.93 4.82 -11.76
CA ILE A 12 -9.75 6.07 -12.50
C ILE A 12 -9.43 5.75 -13.95
N TYR A 13 -9.68 6.70 -14.85
CA TYR A 13 -9.41 6.52 -16.27
C TYR A 13 -7.95 6.15 -16.52
N ALA A 14 -7.73 5.01 -17.19
CA ALA A 14 -6.43 4.67 -17.74
C ALA A 14 -6.15 5.58 -18.94
N ASP A 15 -4.97 6.17 -19.01
CA ASP A 15 -4.51 6.79 -20.26
C ASP A 15 -4.42 5.70 -21.33
N ASN A 16 -4.81 6.01 -22.57
CA ASN A 16 -4.85 5.08 -23.71
C ASN A 16 -3.52 4.31 -24.00
N ALA A 17 -2.43 4.60 -23.28
CA ALA A 17 -1.12 3.99 -23.42
C ALA A 17 -0.83 2.82 -22.43
N PHE A 18 -1.74 2.50 -21.50
CA PHE A 18 -1.54 1.41 -20.53
C PHE A 18 -2.65 0.35 -20.67
N SER A 19 -2.28 -0.88 -21.07
CA SER A 19 -3.18 -2.05 -21.03
C SER A 19 -3.32 -2.51 -19.59
N GLY A 20 -4.41 -2.11 -18.95
CA GLY A 20 -4.68 -2.42 -17.55
C GLY A 20 -5.67 -1.46 -16.92
N LYS A 21 -5.80 -1.60 -15.60
CA LYS A 21 -6.63 -0.71 -14.77
C LYS A 21 -5.79 0.23 -13.94
N LYS A 22 -6.33 1.42 -13.68
CA LYS A 22 -5.73 2.39 -12.75
C LYS A 22 -6.68 2.64 -11.58
N TYR A 23 -6.12 2.71 -10.39
CA TYR A 23 -6.85 3.00 -9.16
C TYR A 23 -6.17 4.14 -8.43
N LYS A 24 -6.97 5.06 -7.90
CA LYS A 24 -6.54 6.02 -6.89
C LYS A 24 -6.75 5.38 -5.52
N PHE A 25 -5.69 5.27 -4.75
CA PHE A 25 -5.70 4.78 -3.38
C PHE A 25 -5.38 5.94 -2.43
N PRO A 26 -6.41 6.60 -1.84
CA PRO A 26 -6.18 7.67 -0.88
C PRO A 26 -5.76 7.10 0.48
N TYR A 27 -4.87 7.81 1.15
CA TYR A 27 -4.50 7.50 2.52
C TYR A 27 -4.13 8.79 3.27
N THR A 28 -4.20 8.72 4.58
CA THR A 28 -3.87 9.84 5.46
C THR A 28 -2.72 9.45 6.38
N ILE A 29 -1.80 10.39 6.58
CA ILE A 29 -0.74 10.29 7.58
C ILE A 29 -1.00 11.31 8.67
N LYS A 30 -1.00 10.86 9.93
CA LYS A 30 -1.01 11.73 11.10
C LYS A 30 0.26 11.50 11.91
N TYR A 31 1.04 12.58 12.10
CA TYR A 31 2.26 12.53 12.91
C TYR A 31 1.92 12.80 14.37
N ILE A 32 2.06 11.79 15.23
CA ILE A 32 1.86 11.95 16.67
C ILE A 32 3.17 12.41 17.29
N THR A 33 3.19 13.65 17.78
CA THR A 33 4.29 14.20 18.55
C THR A 33 3.86 14.43 20.00
N SER A 34 4.74 14.16 20.96
CA SER A 34 4.47 14.28 22.40
C SER A 34 4.41 15.74 22.91
N GLY A 35 4.39 16.73 22.01
CA GLY A 35 4.39 18.15 22.34
C GLY A 35 3.06 18.84 21.97
N PRO A 36 2.83 20.08 22.43
CA PRO A 36 1.59 20.84 22.20
C PRO A 36 1.39 21.30 20.74
N LYS A 37 2.10 20.71 19.78
CA LYS A 37 1.95 21.05 18.36
C LYS A 37 0.81 20.23 17.78
N LEU A 38 -0.08 20.94 17.08
CA LEU A 38 -1.18 20.42 16.29
C LEU A 38 -0.79 19.11 15.61
N ASP A 39 -1.56 18.07 15.89
CA ASP A 39 -1.58 16.85 15.09
C ASP A 39 -1.75 17.24 13.62
N ASN A 40 -0.68 17.16 12.84
CA ASN A 40 -0.74 17.46 11.41
C ASN A 40 -1.21 16.20 10.69
N GLU A 41 -2.46 16.24 10.25
CA GLU A 41 -3.09 15.26 9.39
C GLU A 41 -2.90 15.68 7.93
N ILE A 42 -2.25 14.85 7.13
CA ILE A 42 -1.93 15.13 5.73
C ILE A 42 -2.51 14.02 4.86
N GLN A 43 -3.27 14.40 3.84
CA GLN A 43 -3.83 13.47 2.87
C GLN A 43 -2.87 13.28 1.70
N TYR A 44 -2.65 12.01 1.37
CA TYR A 44 -1.81 11.54 0.27
C TYR A 44 -2.59 10.60 -0.64
N LYS A 45 -1.99 10.24 -1.78
CA LYS A 45 -2.56 9.22 -2.68
C LYS A 45 -1.48 8.38 -3.35
N ILE A 46 -1.80 7.11 -3.59
CA ILE A 46 -1.06 6.24 -4.51
C ILE A 46 -1.91 6.05 -5.76
N ILE A 47 -1.33 6.31 -6.92
CA ILE A 47 -1.90 5.94 -8.21
C ILE A 47 -1.36 4.56 -8.57
N MET A 48 -2.21 3.56 -8.45
CA MET A 48 -1.86 2.17 -8.69
C MET A 48 -2.30 1.76 -10.09
N SER A 49 -1.36 1.30 -10.91
CA SER A 49 -1.63 0.78 -12.25
C SER A 49 -1.33 -0.71 -12.27
N ILE A 50 -2.31 -1.54 -12.61
CA ILE A 50 -2.14 -2.99 -12.72
C ILE A 50 -2.42 -3.45 -14.15
N SER A 51 -1.51 -4.25 -14.73
CA SER A 51 -1.66 -4.74 -16.10
C SER A 51 -2.73 -5.83 -16.21
N ASP A 52 -3.40 -5.92 -17.36
CA ASP A 52 -4.41 -6.96 -17.63
C ASP A 52 -3.87 -8.38 -17.44
N ASP A 53 -2.63 -8.63 -17.85
CA ASP A 53 -1.97 -9.93 -17.65
C ASP A 53 -1.86 -10.32 -16.16
N LEU A 54 -1.57 -9.35 -15.29
CA LEU A 54 -1.42 -9.60 -13.86
C LEU A 54 -2.78 -9.77 -13.19
N LEU A 55 -3.77 -8.98 -13.60
CA LEU A 55 -5.16 -9.18 -13.20
C LEU A 55 -5.65 -10.58 -13.56
N GLY A 56 -5.42 -11.03 -14.79
CA GLY A 56 -5.77 -12.36 -15.26
C GLY A 56 -5.04 -13.47 -14.51
N ARG A 57 -3.77 -13.27 -14.16
CA ARG A 57 -2.99 -14.24 -13.36
C ARG A 57 -3.49 -14.38 -11.94
N TRP A 58 -3.80 -13.27 -11.26
CA TRP A 58 -4.28 -13.29 -9.89
C TRP A 58 -5.73 -13.78 -9.79
N ASN A 59 -6.56 -13.46 -10.79
CA ASN A 59 -7.92 -13.99 -10.96
C ASN A 59 -8.80 -13.90 -9.70
N TYR A 60 -8.69 -12.78 -8.95
CA TYR A 60 -9.53 -12.55 -7.77
C TYR A 60 -10.99 -12.40 -8.18
N GLN A 61 -11.88 -12.98 -7.38
CA GLN A 61 -13.30 -13.12 -7.71
C GLN A 61 -14.10 -11.82 -7.54
N ASN A 62 -13.57 -10.86 -6.77
CA ASN A 62 -14.21 -9.58 -6.50
C ASN A 62 -13.15 -8.47 -6.33
N GLU A 63 -13.62 -7.21 -6.37
CA GLU A 63 -12.74 -6.05 -6.24
C GLU A 63 -12.17 -5.88 -4.82
N ASP A 64 -12.88 -6.31 -3.78
CA ASP A 64 -12.41 -6.18 -2.39
C ASP A 64 -11.15 -7.02 -2.14
N ASP A 65 -11.11 -8.25 -2.67
CA ASP A 65 -9.95 -9.13 -2.65
C ASP A 65 -8.75 -8.49 -3.35
N LEU A 66 -8.98 -7.88 -4.51
CA LEU A 66 -7.95 -7.14 -5.24
C LEU A 66 -7.46 -5.92 -4.42
N PHE A 67 -8.37 -5.18 -3.78
CA PHE A 67 -8.02 -4.01 -2.98
C PHE A 67 -7.23 -4.36 -1.73
N LYS A 68 -7.45 -5.53 -1.12
CA LYS A 68 -6.60 -6.02 -0.02
C LYS A 68 -5.17 -6.26 -0.49
N VAL A 69 -5.00 -6.85 -1.67
CA VAL A 69 -3.66 -7.06 -2.24
C VAL A 69 -3.01 -5.71 -2.57
N PHE A 70 -3.77 -4.77 -3.12
CA PHE A 70 -3.29 -3.39 -3.31
C PHE A 70 -2.85 -2.75 -2.01
N PHE A 71 -3.61 -2.92 -0.93
CA PHE A 71 -3.26 -2.40 0.39
C PHE A 71 -1.90 -2.94 0.87
N TRP A 72 -1.63 -4.23 0.65
CA TRP A 72 -0.34 -4.82 1.00
C TRP A 72 0.83 -4.14 0.28
N PHE A 73 0.74 -3.99 -1.05
CA PHE A 73 1.77 -3.31 -1.84
C PHE A 73 1.89 -1.82 -1.49
N ALA A 74 0.76 -1.14 -1.26
CA ALA A 74 0.72 0.26 -0.85
C ALA A 74 1.41 0.49 0.50
N SER A 75 1.14 -0.39 1.47
CA SER A 75 1.76 -0.36 2.78
C SER A 75 3.28 -0.56 2.70
N GLU A 76 3.74 -1.54 1.91
CA GLU A 76 5.18 -1.76 1.67
C GLU A 76 5.84 -0.50 1.06
N LEU A 77 5.22 0.10 0.05
CA LEU A 77 5.71 1.33 -0.57
C LEU A 77 5.81 2.48 0.43
N ILE A 78 4.74 2.75 1.19
CA ILE A 78 4.68 3.86 2.16
C ILE A 78 5.75 3.68 3.24
N GLN A 79 5.89 2.48 3.80
CA GLN A 79 6.89 2.21 4.83
C GLN A 79 8.30 2.48 4.31
N ASN A 80 8.64 1.99 3.11
CA ASN A 80 9.94 2.24 2.49
C ASN A 80 10.20 3.74 2.27
N LYS A 81 9.22 4.46 1.72
CA LYS A 81 9.30 5.90 1.46
C LYS A 81 9.39 6.74 2.74
N LEU A 82 8.69 6.34 3.80
CA LEU A 82 8.76 6.98 5.12
C LEU A 82 10.15 6.82 5.75
N ILE A 83 10.74 5.62 5.64
CA ILE A 83 12.11 5.36 6.12
C ILE A 83 13.12 6.23 5.36
N GLU A 84 12.95 6.36 4.04
CA GLU A 84 13.82 7.15 3.17
C GLU A 84 13.58 8.66 3.24
N GLY A 85 12.45 9.09 3.80
CA GLY A 85 12.05 10.50 3.83
C GLY A 85 11.69 11.05 2.43
N THR A 86 11.25 10.19 1.51
CA THR A 86 11.02 10.53 0.09
C THR A 86 9.54 10.44 -0.32
N LEU A 87 8.63 10.47 0.65
CA LEU A 87 7.19 10.38 0.43
C LEU A 87 6.64 11.66 -0.23
N ASN A 88 5.98 11.51 -1.37
CA ASN A 88 5.36 12.60 -2.12
C ASN A 88 3.85 12.59 -1.97
N GLU A 89 3.20 13.74 -2.20
CA GLU A 89 1.72 13.88 -2.18
C GLU A 89 1.00 12.86 -3.07
N ALA A 90 1.62 12.50 -4.19
CA ALA A 90 1.14 11.51 -5.13
C ALA A 90 2.27 10.53 -5.51
N GLU A 91 2.15 9.29 -5.07
CA GLU A 91 3.04 8.21 -5.46
C GLU A 91 2.46 7.43 -6.65
N ASN A 92 3.32 6.90 -7.51
CA ASN A 92 2.89 6.02 -8.61
C ASN A 92 3.43 4.62 -8.37
N LEU A 93 2.53 3.63 -8.39
CA LEU A 93 2.88 2.23 -8.24
C LEU A 93 2.39 1.44 -9.45
N LYS A 94 3.32 0.80 -10.15
CA LYS A 94 3.01 -0.02 -11.32
C LYS A 94 3.19 -1.50 -10.98
N LEU A 95 2.10 -2.26 -11.02
CA LEU A 95 2.05 -3.68 -10.79
C LEU A 95 1.97 -4.40 -12.15
N GLN A 96 3.09 -4.99 -12.53
CA GLN A 96 3.23 -5.83 -13.73
C GLN A 96 3.85 -7.16 -13.32
N THR A 97 3.86 -8.14 -14.22
CA THR A 97 4.41 -9.48 -13.95
C THR A 97 5.90 -9.52 -13.58
N ASN A 98 6.65 -8.44 -13.87
CA ASN A 98 8.05 -8.26 -13.50
C ASN A 98 8.24 -7.35 -12.26
N THR A 99 7.17 -6.81 -11.68
CA THR A 99 7.24 -6.06 -10.43
C THR A 99 7.53 -7.04 -9.29
N LYS A 100 8.45 -6.67 -8.40
CA LYS A 100 8.82 -7.51 -7.25
C LYS A 100 7.59 -7.98 -6.46
N ASN A 101 7.58 -9.24 -6.04
CA ASN A 101 6.55 -9.87 -5.24
C ASN A 101 5.18 -10.04 -5.96
N THR A 102 5.07 -9.77 -7.26
CA THR A 102 3.81 -9.96 -8.01
C THR A 102 3.64 -11.37 -8.59
N GLU A 103 4.72 -12.15 -8.59
CA GLU A 103 4.71 -13.57 -8.93
C GLU A 103 3.92 -14.42 -7.93
N ILE A 104 3.77 -13.91 -6.70
CA ILE A 104 3.00 -14.49 -5.61
C ILE A 104 1.51 -14.20 -5.84
N ILE A 105 0.68 -15.23 -5.73
CA ILE A 105 -0.78 -15.09 -5.64
C ILE A 105 -1.09 -14.97 -4.15
N TYR A 106 -1.48 -13.78 -3.71
CA TYR A 106 -1.79 -13.51 -2.31
C TYR A 106 -3.14 -14.11 -1.94
N ASP A 107 -3.26 -14.62 -0.72
CA ASP A 107 -4.54 -15.00 -0.14
C ASP A 107 -5.17 -13.76 0.53
N PRO A 108 -6.22 -13.14 -0.04
CA PRO A 108 -6.81 -11.93 0.51
C PRO A 108 -7.40 -12.13 1.92
N LYS A 109 -7.72 -13.37 2.30
CA LYS A 109 -8.23 -13.69 3.66
C LYS A 109 -7.18 -13.55 4.74
N LYS A 110 -5.89 -13.60 4.36
CA LYS A 110 -4.75 -13.37 5.25
C LYS A 110 -4.32 -11.90 5.31
N ILE A 111 -4.98 -11.04 4.53
CA ILE A 111 -4.74 -9.60 4.54
C ILE A 111 -5.87 -8.95 5.32
N ASP A 112 -5.49 -8.11 6.28
CA ASP A 112 -6.44 -7.36 7.09
C ASP A 112 -7.38 -6.53 6.24
N ASP A 113 -8.65 -6.45 6.66
CA ASP A 113 -9.53 -5.40 6.18
C ASP A 113 -8.95 -4.05 6.58
N PHE A 114 -8.70 -3.16 5.63
CA PHE A 114 -7.91 -1.95 5.87
C PHE A 114 -8.71 -0.66 5.91
N ILE A 115 -9.95 -0.69 5.39
CA ILE A 115 -10.78 0.49 5.21
C ILE A 115 -11.09 1.09 6.58
N ASP A 116 -10.79 2.39 6.73
CA ASP A 116 -11.02 3.18 7.94
C ASP A 116 -10.36 2.64 9.22
N LYS A 117 -9.40 1.72 9.08
CA LYS A 117 -8.56 1.27 10.20
C LYS A 117 -7.38 2.19 10.41
N VAL A 118 -7.01 2.34 11.68
CA VAL A 118 -5.82 3.09 12.09
C VAL A 118 -4.66 2.12 12.26
N TYR A 119 -3.60 2.32 11.50
CA TYR A 119 -2.35 1.58 11.62
C TYR A 119 -1.30 2.46 12.27
N SER A 120 -0.84 2.07 13.46
CA SER A 120 0.24 2.76 14.16
C SER A 120 1.59 2.22 13.71
N LEU A 121 2.47 3.11 13.29
CA LEU A 121 3.84 2.80 12.88
C LEU A 121 4.84 3.55 13.75
N ASP A 122 5.85 2.83 14.23
CA ASP A 122 7.04 3.44 14.84
C ASP A 122 8.16 3.54 13.80
N LEU A 123 8.56 4.77 13.46
CA LEU A 123 9.65 5.03 12.52
C LEU A 123 10.99 4.46 12.99
N ASP A 124 11.24 4.43 14.31
CA ASP A 124 12.48 3.92 14.85
C ASP A 124 12.54 2.39 14.76
N GLU A 125 11.41 1.70 14.95
CA GLU A 125 11.29 0.27 14.69
C GLU A 125 11.48 -0.03 13.20
N LEU A 126 10.77 0.68 12.32
CA LEU A 126 10.89 0.54 10.87
C LEU A 126 12.34 0.73 10.37
N LYS A 127 13.09 1.69 10.93
CA LYS A 127 14.50 1.91 10.59
C LYS A 127 15.42 0.81 11.13
N ARG A 128 15.15 0.27 12.31
CA ARG A 128 15.93 -0.83 12.91
C ARG A 128 15.71 -2.15 12.14
N ASP A 129 14.49 -2.39 11.69
CA ASP A 129 14.11 -3.57 10.90
C ASP A 129 14.59 -3.52 9.44
N LYS A 130 15.10 -2.39 8.95
CA LYS A 130 15.77 -2.32 7.63
C LYS A 130 16.95 -3.31 7.52
N ASN A 131 17.53 -3.70 8.65
CA ASN A 131 18.60 -4.72 8.75
C ASN A 131 18.10 -6.14 9.07
N LYS A 132 16.79 -6.33 9.28
CA LYS A 132 16.14 -7.63 9.46
C LYS A 132 14.78 -7.60 8.78
N ILE A 133 14.72 -7.99 7.51
CA ILE A 133 13.46 -8.38 6.89
C ILE A 133 12.96 -9.62 7.64
N LYS A 134 12.15 -9.42 8.67
CA LYS A 134 11.31 -10.44 9.30
C LYS A 134 9.90 -9.88 9.39
N MET A 135 9.25 -9.84 8.24
CA MET A 135 7.81 -9.83 8.16
C MET A 135 7.31 -11.13 8.81
N GLY A 136 6.56 -11.01 9.91
CA GLY A 136 5.86 -12.11 10.58
C GLY A 136 4.72 -12.72 9.76
N PHE A 137 4.88 -12.84 8.44
CA PHE A 137 4.02 -13.65 7.60
C PHE A 137 4.65 -15.04 7.52
N GLN A 138 4.04 -16.01 8.19
CA GLN A 138 4.32 -17.41 7.88
C GLN A 138 3.96 -17.64 6.42
N LEU A 139 4.98 -17.79 5.57
CA LEU A 139 4.83 -18.43 4.28
C LEU A 139 4.26 -19.83 4.57
N PRO A 140 3.20 -20.26 3.86
CA PRO A 140 2.78 -21.66 3.94
C PRO A 140 3.95 -22.53 3.45
N ASN A 141 4.25 -23.58 4.22
CA ASN A 141 5.15 -24.66 3.79
C ASN A 141 4.63 -25.31 2.51
#